data_AF-A0A7C4GF30-F1
#
_entry.id   AF-A0A7C4GF30-F1
#
_cell.length_a   1.000
_cell.length_b   1.000
_cell.length_c   1.000
_cell.angle_alpha   90.00
_cell.angle_beta   90.00
_cell.angle_gamma   90.00
#
_symmetry.space_group_name_H-M   'P 1'
#
loop_
_entity.id
_entity.type
_entity.pdbx_description
1 polymer ?
#
loop_
_entity_poly.entity_id
_entity_poly.type
_entity_poly.pdbx_seq_one_letter_code
_entity_poly.pdbx_strand_id
1 'polypeptide(L)'
;MTNADAARVFEEIADLLEIKGEEAFRVNAYRRVARTLAELTEDVRIIAARGGLADLPGVGKASAQKIVELLETGSLALRRELTAEVPESLLELLRIPSIGPKKAALLWKELGVRSVADL
;
A
#
# COMPACT_ATOMS: atom_id res chain seq x y z
N MET A 1 -11.99 8.10 -7.55
CA MET A 1 -11.15 7.64 -6.44
C MET A 1 -11.21 8.66 -5.32
N THR A 2 -11.42 8.23 -4.09
CA THR A 2 -11.45 9.08 -2.89
C THR A 2 -10.10 9.07 -2.16
N ASN A 3 -9.90 9.95 -1.18
CA ASN A 3 -8.72 9.93 -0.29
C ASN A 3 -8.54 8.57 0.39
N ALA A 4 -9.64 8.00 0.89
CA ALA A 4 -9.65 6.69 1.53
C ALA A 4 -9.27 5.56 0.56
N ASP A 5 -9.68 5.65 -0.70
CA ASP A 5 -9.27 4.68 -1.73
C ASP A 5 -7.78 4.78 -2.04
N ALA A 6 -7.26 5.99 -2.20
CA ALA A 6 -5.83 6.20 -2.42
C ALA A 6 -5.01 5.70 -1.22
N ALA A 7 -5.43 6.02 0.00
CA ALA A 7 -4.80 5.53 1.22
C ALA A 7 -4.76 4.00 1.28
N ARG A 8 -5.88 3.33 0.97
CA ARG A 8 -5.97 1.86 0.95
C ARG A 8 -4.97 1.23 -0.01
N VAL A 9 -4.82 1.78 -1.21
CA VAL A 9 -3.87 1.26 -2.19
C VAL A 9 -2.42 1.39 -1.69
N PHE A 10 -2.06 2.51 -1.06
CA PHE A 10 -0.74 2.67 -0.48
C PHE A 10 -0.50 1.75 0.74
N GLU A 11 -1.55 1.48 1.52
CA GLU A 11 -1.52 0.54 2.63
C GLU A 11 -1.29 -0.90 2.14
N GLU A 12 -2.02 -1.33 1.12
CA GLU A 12 -1.84 -2.64 0.47
C GLU A 12 -0.42 -2.80 -0.09
N ILE A 13 0.15 -1.76 -0.71
CA ILE A 13 1.54 -1.80 -1.18
C ILE A 13 2.50 -1.98 -0.01
N ALA A 14 2.28 -1.29 1.11
CA ALA A 14 3.12 -1.46 2.29
C ALA A 14 3.02 -2.88 2.87
N ASP A 15 1.81 -3.46 2.91
CA ASP A 15 1.59 -4.85 3.29
C ASP A 15 2.35 -5.82 2.40
N LEU A 16 2.22 -5.68 1.07
CA LEU A 16 2.89 -6.53 0.09
C LEU A 16 4.42 -6.42 0.19
N LEU A 17 4.96 -5.21 0.37
CA LEU A 17 6.39 -5.00 0.59
C LEU A 17 6.88 -5.69 1.86
N GLU A 18 6.11 -5.59 2.94
CA GLU A 18 6.45 -6.22 4.22
C GLU A 18 6.38 -7.75 4.14
N ILE A 19 5.36 -8.30 3.44
CA ILE A 19 5.23 -9.74 3.20
C ILE A 19 6.39 -10.26 2.33
N LYS A 20 6.73 -9.53 1.27
CA LYS A 20 7.89 -9.81 0.41
C LYS A 20 9.18 -9.86 1.24
N GLY A 21 9.29 -9.00 2.24
CA GLY A 21 10.47 -8.87 3.11
C GLY A 21 11.39 -7.75 2.66
N GLU A 22 10.83 -6.69 2.08
CA GLU A 22 11.56 -5.49 1.69
C GLU A 22 11.98 -4.66 2.91
N GLU A 23 12.93 -3.74 2.69
CA GLU A 23 13.51 -2.91 3.74
C GLU A 23 12.45 -2.10 4.51
N ALA A 24 12.58 -2.09 5.84
CA ALA A 24 11.63 -1.40 6.73
C ALA A 24 11.47 0.09 6.39
N PHE A 25 12.54 0.75 5.91
CA PHE A 25 12.48 2.13 5.44
C PHE A 25 11.46 2.31 4.30
N ARG A 26 11.49 1.40 3.31
CA ARG A 26 10.59 1.43 2.16
C ARG A 26 9.15 1.17 2.60
N VAL A 27 8.92 0.13 3.39
CA VAL A 27 7.59 -0.18 3.97
C VAL A 27 7.02 1.02 4.71
N ASN A 28 7.80 1.61 5.63
CA ASN A 28 7.38 2.75 6.43
C ASN A 28 7.09 4.00 5.60
N ALA A 29 7.77 4.19 4.47
CA ALA A 29 7.48 5.30 3.56
C ALA A 29 6.07 5.16 2.97
N TYR A 30 5.67 3.97 2.49
CA TYR A 30 4.32 3.74 1.97
C TYR A 30 3.25 3.84 3.06
N ARG A 31 3.47 3.25 4.24
CA ARG A 31 2.57 3.42 5.41
C ARG A 31 2.34 4.88 5.77
N ARG A 32 3.41 5.69 5.74
CA ARG A 32 3.32 7.11 6.06
C ARG A 32 2.47 7.86 5.04
N VAL A 33 2.67 7.59 3.75
CA VAL A 33 1.84 8.17 2.69
C VAL A 33 0.38 7.75 2.83
N ALA A 34 0.12 6.46 3.07
CA ALA A 34 -1.24 5.95 3.29
C ALA A 34 -1.95 6.67 4.45
N ARG A 35 -1.28 6.81 5.60
CA ARG A 35 -1.81 7.56 6.75
C ARG A 35 -2.08 9.01 6.39
N THR A 36 -1.13 9.69 5.77
CA THR A 36 -1.30 11.10 5.36
C THR A 36 -2.51 11.26 4.46
N LEU A 37 -2.69 10.37 3.47
CA LEU A 37 -3.84 10.38 2.58
C LEU A 37 -5.16 10.12 3.32
N ALA A 38 -5.18 9.21 4.30
CA ALA A 38 -6.37 8.91 5.09
C ALA A 38 -6.81 10.08 5.99
N GLU A 39 -5.86 10.87 6.48
CA GLU A 39 -6.08 12.02 7.35
C GLU A 39 -6.41 13.31 6.57
N LEU A 40 -6.29 13.31 5.23
CA LEU A 40 -6.63 14.46 4.40
C LEU A 40 -8.11 14.82 4.50
N THR A 41 -8.38 16.06 4.91
CA THR A 41 -9.71 16.67 4.89
C THR A 41 -10.08 17.23 3.52
N GLU A 42 -9.09 17.67 2.75
CA GLU A 42 -9.25 18.15 1.37
C GLU A 42 -9.07 16.99 0.37
N ASP A 43 -9.81 17.03 -0.74
CA ASP A 43 -9.69 16.03 -1.79
C ASP A 43 -8.27 16.02 -2.39
N VAL A 44 -7.63 14.85 -2.37
CA VAL A 44 -6.28 14.63 -2.90
C VAL A 44 -6.15 15.04 -4.37
N ARG A 45 -7.24 14.98 -5.16
CA ARG A 45 -7.27 15.45 -6.55
C ARG A 45 -7.09 16.96 -6.67
N ILE A 46 -7.65 17.72 -5.73
CA ILE A 46 -7.51 19.18 -5.70
C ILE A 46 -6.07 19.55 -5.34
N ILE A 47 -5.51 18.87 -4.33
CA ILE A 47 -4.12 19.05 -3.92
C ILE A 47 -3.16 18.68 -5.07
N ALA A 48 -3.45 17.60 -5.80
CA ALA A 48 -2.70 17.17 -6.97
C ALA A 48 -2.75 18.20 -8.11
N ALA A 49 -3.94 18.72 -8.43
CA ALA A 49 -4.13 19.70 -9.51
C ALA A 49 -3.35 21.00 -9.29
N ARG A 50 -3.15 21.41 -8.03
CA ARG A 50 -2.34 22.59 -7.67
C ARG A 50 -0.85 22.27 -7.42
N GLY A 51 -0.42 21.02 -7.59
CA GLY A 51 0.98 20.61 -7.41
C GLY A 51 1.46 20.48 -5.96
N GLY A 52 0.55 20.48 -4.97
CA GLY A 52 0.89 20.53 -3.54
C GLY A 52 1.13 19.17 -2.87
N LEU A 53 1.18 18.06 -3.63
CA LEU A 53 1.31 16.71 -3.05
C LEU A 53 2.63 16.51 -2.31
N ALA A 54 3.73 17.10 -2.79
CA ALA A 54 5.05 16.95 -2.18
C ALA A 54 5.21 17.77 -0.89
N ASP A 55 4.25 18.64 -0.58
CA ASP A 55 4.22 19.42 0.67
C ASP A 55 3.51 18.66 1.79
N LEU A 56 2.83 17.55 1.45
CA LEU A 56 2.13 16.74 2.44
C LEU A 56 3.13 16.01 3.36
N PRO A 57 2.86 15.93 4.67
CA PRO A 57 3.75 15.25 5.61
C PRO A 57 4.07 13.82 5.18
N GLY A 58 5.36 13.52 4.99
CA GLY A 58 5.79 12.17 4.60
C GLY A 58 5.60 11.80 3.13
N VAL A 59 5.10 12.71 2.30
CA VAL A 59 4.97 12.51 0.85
C VAL A 59 6.13 13.21 0.15
N GLY A 60 7.13 12.45 -0.29
CA GLY A 60 8.21 12.97 -1.14
C GLY A 60 7.84 13.02 -2.62
N LYS A 61 8.71 13.60 -3.47
CA LYS A 61 8.50 13.68 -4.93
C LYS A 61 8.14 12.34 -5.58
N ALA A 62 8.82 11.26 -5.19
CA ALA A 62 8.58 9.93 -5.73
C ALA A 62 7.22 9.33 -5.30
N SER A 63 6.71 9.72 -4.13
CA SER A 63 5.38 9.31 -3.67
C SER A 63 4.30 10.18 -4.30
N ALA A 64 4.55 11.48 -4.44
CA ALA A 64 3.67 12.41 -5.15
C ALA A 64 3.41 11.96 -6.60
N GLN A 65 4.46 11.54 -7.33
CA GLN A 65 4.32 10.98 -8.68
C GLN A 65 3.43 9.73 -8.70
N LYS A 66 3.58 8.84 -7.72
CA LYS A 66 2.73 7.65 -7.59
C LYS A 66 1.28 8.03 -7.25
N ILE A 67 1.07 9.02 -6.40
CA ILE A 67 -0.29 9.50 -6.12
C ILE A 67 -0.94 10.01 -7.41
N VAL A 68 -0.22 10.78 -8.23
CA VAL A 68 -0.72 11.25 -9.53
C VAL A 68 -1.03 10.07 -10.47
N GLU A 69 -0.09 9.12 -10.63
CA GLU A 69 -0.30 7.91 -11.45
C GLU A 69 -1.56 7.15 -11.01
N LEU A 70 -1.74 6.97 -9.70
CA LEU A 70 -2.90 6.29 -9.15
C LEU A 70 -4.20 7.07 -9.41
N LEU A 71 -4.17 8.41 -9.32
CA LEU A 71 -5.32 9.27 -9.60
C LEU A 71 -5.73 9.25 -11.08
N GLU A 72 -4.76 9.18 -11.99
CA GLU A 72 -5.00 9.20 -13.43
C GLU A 72 -5.39 7.83 -13.99
N THR A 73 -4.71 6.77 -13.55
CA THR A 73 -4.85 5.43 -14.13
C THR A 73 -5.72 4.49 -13.30
N GLY A 74 -5.99 4.83 -12.04
CA GLY A 74 -6.70 3.96 -11.09
C GLY A 74 -5.88 2.79 -10.55
N SER A 75 -4.61 2.65 -10.96
CA SER A 75 -3.72 1.57 -10.51
C SER A 75 -2.28 2.09 -10.36
N LEU A 76 -1.42 1.35 -9.67
CA LEU A 76 0.01 1.61 -9.61
C LEU A 76 0.79 0.50 -10.30
N ALA A 77 1.78 0.86 -11.12
CA ALA A 77 2.69 -0.11 -11.71
C ALA A 77 3.36 -1.00 -10.64
N LEU A 78 3.83 -0.36 -9.56
CA LEU A 78 4.43 -1.06 -8.43
C LEU A 78 3.49 -2.08 -7.78
N ARG A 79 2.19 -1.76 -7.67
CA ARG A 79 1.21 -2.72 -7.10
C ARG A 79 1.13 -3.97 -7.97
N ARG A 80 1.08 -3.80 -9.31
CA ARG A 80 1.04 -4.91 -10.27
C ARG A 80 2.28 -5.78 -10.20
N GLU A 81 3.46 -5.15 -10.10
CA GLU A 81 4.74 -5.86 -9.92
C GLU A 81 4.74 -6.69 -8.64
N LEU A 82 4.34 -6.09 -7.51
CA LEU A 82 4.29 -6.78 -6.23
C LEU A 82 3.29 -7.93 -6.22
N THR A 83 2.12 -7.77 -6.84
CA THR A 83 1.11 -8.86 -6.94
C THR A 83 1.56 -10.02 -7.83
N ALA A 84 2.55 -9.81 -8.71
CA ALA A 84 3.14 -10.91 -9.49
C ALA A 84 4.14 -11.75 -8.68
N GLU A 85 4.72 -11.16 -7.63
CA GLU A 85 5.70 -11.83 -6.75
C GLU A 85 5.06 -12.38 -5.47
N VAL A 86 4.08 -11.66 -4.92
CA VAL A 86 3.37 -11.97 -3.68
C VAL A 86 1.91 -12.21 -4.01
N PRO A 87 1.33 -13.39 -3.70
CA PRO A 87 -0.07 -13.65 -3.95
C PRO A 87 -0.97 -12.62 -3.27
N GLU A 88 -1.84 -11.95 -4.04
CA GLU A 88 -2.76 -10.93 -3.52
C GLU A 88 -3.74 -11.50 -2.48
N SER A 89 -4.03 -12.81 -2.55
CA SER A 89 -4.81 -13.56 -1.56
C SER A 89 -4.20 -13.55 -0.16
N LEU A 90 -2.90 -13.25 -0.01
CA LEU A 90 -2.29 -13.04 1.31
C LEU A 90 -2.79 -11.76 1.99
N LEU A 91 -3.27 -10.77 1.23
CA LEU A 91 -3.91 -9.58 1.80
C LEU A 91 -5.24 -9.92 2.49
N GLU A 92 -5.91 -10.99 2.06
CA GLU A 92 -7.14 -11.47 2.72
C GLU A 92 -6.83 -12.02 4.12
N LEU A 93 -5.66 -12.62 4.31
CA LEU A 93 -5.22 -13.08 5.64
C LEU A 93 -5.10 -11.91 6.63
N LEU A 94 -4.78 -10.71 6.15
CA LEU A 94 -4.67 -9.52 7.01
C LEU A 94 -6.01 -9.04 7.55
N ARG A 95 -7.13 -9.51 6.99
CA ARG A 95 -8.47 -9.25 7.52
C ARG A 95 -8.79 -10.12 8.74
N ILE A 96 -8.02 -11.19 8.95
CA ILE A 96 -8.19 -12.09 10.10
C ILE A 96 -7.57 -11.41 11.32
N PRO A 97 -8.35 -11.21 12.41
CA PRO A 97 -7.80 -10.68 13.66
C PRO A 97 -6.56 -11.48 14.08
N SER A 98 -5.50 -10.78 14.52
CA SER A 98 -4.21 -11.37 14.91
C SER A 98 -3.29 -11.86 13.79
N ILE A 99 -3.64 -11.68 12.51
CA ILE A 99 -2.71 -11.90 11.39
C ILE A 99 -2.33 -10.55 10.79
N GLY A 100 -1.09 -10.14 11.05
CA GLY A 100 -0.46 -8.99 10.39
C GLY A 100 0.51 -9.43 9.28
N PRO A 101 1.08 -8.48 8.53
CA PRO A 101 1.94 -8.74 7.37
C PRO A 101 3.10 -9.68 7.67
N LYS A 102 3.77 -9.51 8.81
CA LYS A 102 4.86 -10.39 9.24
C LYS A 102 4.42 -11.83 9.45
N LYS A 103 3.22 -12.03 10.01
CA LYS A 103 2.68 -13.36 10.26
C LYS A 103 2.21 -14.00 8.97
N ALA A 104 1.57 -13.23 8.08
CA ALA A 104 1.24 -13.68 6.72
C ALA A 104 2.50 -14.09 5.94
N ALA A 105 3.59 -13.33 6.06
CA ALA A 105 4.88 -13.67 5.46
C ALA A 105 5.44 -15.00 5.98
N LEU A 106 5.34 -15.23 7.29
CA LEU A 106 5.77 -16.49 7.92
C LEU A 106 4.94 -17.68 7.43
N LEU A 107 3.61 -17.55 7.45
CA LEU A 107 2.69 -18.59 6.98
C LEU A 107 2.95 -18.93 5.50
N TRP A 108 3.22 -17.93 4.68
CA TRP A 108 3.53 -18.14 3.27
C TRP A 108 4.89 -18.82 3.07
N LYS A 109 5.95 -18.32 3.71
CA LYS A 109 7.32 -18.79 3.49
C LYS A 109 7.63 -20.13 4.16
N GLU A 110 7.06 -20.38 5.33
CA GLU A 110 7.35 -21.60 6.11
C GLU A 110 6.31 -22.71 5.89
N LEU A 111 5.04 -22.35 5.74
CA LEU A 111 3.94 -23.33 5.63
C LEU A 111 3.33 -23.41 4.23
N GLY A 112 3.75 -22.54 3.31
CA GLY A 112 3.24 -22.52 1.93
C GLY A 112 1.79 -22.05 1.81
N VAL A 113 1.22 -21.43 2.85
CA VAL A 113 -0.14 -20.87 2.86
C VAL A 113 -0.21 -19.76 1.81
N ARG A 114 -1.19 -19.82 0.91
CA ARG A 114 -1.38 -18.80 -0.14
C ARG A 114 -2.71 -18.09 -0.02
N SER A 115 -3.67 -18.64 0.73
CA SER A 115 -5.02 -18.08 0.87
C SER A 115 -5.64 -18.42 2.22
N VAL A 116 -6.78 -17.80 2.53
CA VAL A 116 -7.58 -18.13 3.72
C VAL A 116 -8.05 -19.59 3.68
N ALA A 117 -8.27 -20.16 2.50
CA ALA A 117 -8.70 -21.55 2.35
C ALA A 117 -7.62 -22.58 2.73
N ASP A 118 -6.36 -22.15 2.85
CA ASP A 118 -5.25 -23.01 3.27
C ASP A 118 -5.05 -23.02 4.81
N LEU A 119 -5.82 -22.20 5.55
CA LEU A 119 -5.86 -22.17 7.02
C LEU A 119 -6.91 -23.14 7.58
#